data_AF-A0AAD4D4U3-F1
#
_entry.id   AF-A0AAD4D4U3-F1
#
_cell.length_a   1.000
_cell.length_b   1.000
_cell.length_c   1.000
_cell.angle_alpha   90.00
_cell.angle_beta   90.00
_cell.angle_gamma   90.00
#
_symmetry.space_group_name_H-M   'P 1'
#
loop_
_entity.id
_entity.type
_entity.pdbx_description
1 polymer ?
#
loop_
_entity_poly.entity_id
_entity_poly.type
_entity_poly.pdbx_seq_one_letter_code
_entity_poly.pdbx_strand_id
1 'polypeptide(L)'
;MLGKRSSVDTIIAYLKEKKITNYTLTTFRQGRTSRWAIAWSHGNAHPSRVSRQHISNKLVKLTPPKTILSFQCEGYTLDTIVHSTETIFDQLLIEHRSGTLGAETEPSPARVLHCTAKRNTWSRAARRALARESANQDGEKSGIKALKDLSMSLLVPVVLEFDVRFPLALQSTLAESQSSNVSKNSSTPSQPSHTLEFTWTVGEDRHLFESCFLHFRSRFQQDHAMRMQELPNSI
;
A
#
# COMPACT_ATOMS: atom_id res chain seq x y z
N MET A 1 13.57 20.56 16.45
CA MET A 1 14.36 19.48 17.09
C MET A 1 14.24 19.62 18.61
N LEU A 2 14.18 18.50 19.34
CA LEU A 2 13.87 18.47 20.77
C LEU A 2 15.01 17.77 21.53
N GLY A 3 15.48 18.43 22.60
CA GLY A 3 16.52 17.90 23.48
C GLY A 3 16.01 17.10 24.68
N LYS A 4 14.71 17.22 25.01
CA LYS A 4 14.06 16.53 26.13
C LYS A 4 12.97 15.61 25.62
N ARG A 5 12.94 14.39 26.17
CA ARG A 5 11.94 13.36 25.81
C ARG A 5 10.52 13.77 26.18
N SER A 6 10.33 14.40 27.33
CA SER A 6 9.01 14.84 27.81
C SER A 6 8.37 15.87 26.88
N SER A 7 9.16 16.75 26.25
CA SER A 7 8.66 17.71 25.26
C SER A 7 8.04 17.04 24.04
N VAL A 8 8.50 15.84 23.67
CA VAL A 8 7.91 15.05 22.58
C VAL A 8 6.48 14.63 22.95
N ASP A 9 6.26 14.18 24.19
CA ASP A 9 4.94 13.75 24.64
C ASP A 9 3.96 14.92 24.64
N THR A 10 4.38 16.08 25.16
CA THR A 10 3.57 17.31 25.18
C THR A 10 3.18 17.77 23.78
N ILE A 11 4.13 17.80 22.84
CA ILE A 11 3.86 18.23 21.46
C ILE A 11 2.91 17.24 20.76
N ILE A 12 3.10 15.93 20.94
CA ILE A 12 2.21 14.93 20.33
C ILE A 12 0.80 15.01 20.91
N ALA A 13 0.66 15.23 22.23
CA ALA A 13 -0.65 15.47 22.84
C ALA A 13 -1.33 16.70 22.23
N TYR A 14 -0.59 17.80 22.05
CA TYR A 14 -1.09 19.01 21.41
C TYR A 14 -1.51 18.78 19.95
N LEU A 15 -0.72 18.06 19.15
CA LEU A 15 -1.10 17.71 17.78
C LEU A 15 -2.40 16.90 17.72
N LYS A 16 -2.56 15.92 18.63
CA LYS A 16 -3.78 15.13 18.75
C LYS A 16 -4.99 15.97 19.15
N GLU A 17 -4.82 16.90 20.10
CA GLU A 17 -5.87 17.85 20.50
C GLU A 17 -6.33 18.71 19.31
N LYS A 18 -5.39 19.16 18.48
CA LYS A 18 -5.68 19.89 17.23
C LYS A 18 -6.12 19.00 16.07
N LYS A 19 -6.35 17.70 16.30
CA LYS A 19 -6.74 16.71 15.28
C LYS A 19 -5.75 16.58 14.13
N ILE A 20 -4.47 16.90 14.35
CA ILE A 20 -3.40 16.73 13.38
C ILE A 20 -2.88 15.30 13.49
N THR A 21 -3.30 14.43 12.58
CA THR A 21 -2.90 13.02 12.51
C THR A 21 -1.70 12.78 11.60
N ASN A 22 -1.42 13.73 10.70
CA ASN A 22 -0.31 13.68 9.75
C ASN A 22 0.97 14.25 10.38
N TYR A 23 1.69 13.41 11.12
CA TYR A 23 2.99 13.76 11.69
C TYR A 23 3.97 12.60 11.65
N THR A 24 5.27 12.87 11.62
CA THR A 24 6.33 11.88 11.75
C THR A 24 7.21 12.22 12.94
N LEU A 25 7.83 11.19 13.50
CA LEU A 25 8.71 11.26 14.66
C LEU A 25 9.97 10.46 14.34
N THR A 26 11.13 11.07 14.55
CA THR A 26 12.43 10.40 14.40
C THR A 26 13.32 10.67 15.61
N THR A 27 14.30 9.79 15.81
CA THR A 27 15.31 9.91 16.86
C THR A 27 16.70 9.95 16.23
N PHE A 28 17.45 11.02 16.50
CA PHE A 28 18.87 11.08 16.21
C PHE A 28 19.65 10.61 17.43
N ARG A 29 20.53 9.62 17.26
CA ARG A 29 21.38 9.10 18.32
C ARG A 29 22.84 9.29 17.94
N GLN A 30 23.55 10.11 18.71
CA GLN A 30 24.99 10.33 18.57
C GLN A 30 25.66 9.93 19.89
N GLY A 31 26.26 8.74 19.91
CA GLY A 31 26.80 8.12 21.12
C GLY A 31 25.71 7.90 22.18
N ARG A 32 25.86 8.55 23.34
CA ARG A 32 24.90 8.51 24.46
C ARG A 32 23.79 9.57 24.33
N THR A 33 24.00 10.59 23.51
CA THR A 33 23.06 11.70 23.37
C THR A 33 21.98 11.33 22.35
N SER A 34 20.72 11.46 22.77
CA SER A 34 19.56 11.36 21.88
C SER A 34 18.92 12.72 21.68
N ARG A 35 18.47 12.97 20.45
CA ARG A 35 17.63 14.10 20.06
C ARG A 35 16.43 13.57 19.32
N TRP A 36 15.32 14.27 19.42
CA TRP A 36 14.08 13.90 18.72
C TRP A 36 13.72 14.99 17.71
N ALA A 37 13.08 14.60 16.63
CA ALA A 37 12.46 15.56 15.72
C ALA A 37 11.04 15.10 15.41
N ILE A 38 10.13 16.07 15.41
CA ILE A 38 8.75 15.91 15.02
C ILE A 38 8.55 16.85 13.83
N ALA A 39 7.95 16.33 12.77
CA ALA A 39 7.46 17.12 11.65
C ALA A 39 5.99 16.78 11.45
N TRP A 40 5.17 17.75 11.08
CA TRP A 40 3.75 17.56 10.81
C TRP A 40 3.32 18.39 9.61
N SER A 41 2.18 18.04 9.04
CA SER A 41 1.57 18.76 7.93
C SER A 41 0.07 18.89 8.17
N HIS A 42 -0.52 19.95 7.60
CA HIS A 42 -1.97 20.11 7.47
C HIS A 42 -2.50 19.54 6.15
N GLY A 43 -1.60 19.16 5.24
CA GLY A 43 -1.95 18.56 3.95
C GLY A 43 -2.35 17.09 4.08
N ASN A 44 -2.90 16.59 2.98
CA ASN A 44 -3.30 15.19 2.80
C ASN A 44 -2.15 14.27 2.35
N ALA A 45 -0.94 14.81 2.11
CA ALA A 45 0.25 14.05 1.74
C ALA A 45 0.92 13.45 2.98
N HIS A 46 1.06 12.14 3.00
CA HIS A 46 1.62 11.37 4.11
C HIS A 46 3.13 11.14 3.94
N PRO A 47 3.90 11.04 5.05
CA PRO A 47 5.33 10.80 4.99
C PRO A 47 5.64 9.47 4.30
N SER A 48 6.66 9.49 3.44
CA SER A 48 7.18 8.32 2.74
C SER A 48 7.69 7.24 3.70
N ARG A 49 7.76 6.00 3.19
CA ARG A 49 8.23 4.81 3.93
C ARG A 49 9.61 5.02 4.59
N VAL A 50 10.55 5.65 3.88
CA VAL A 50 11.91 5.95 4.36
C VAL A 50 11.90 6.78 5.64
N SER A 51 10.95 7.72 5.75
CA SER A 51 10.87 8.69 6.84
C SER A 51 10.51 8.08 8.20
N ARG A 52 10.16 6.79 8.27
CA ARG A 52 9.71 6.10 9.49
C ARG A 52 10.57 4.92 9.95
N GLN A 53 11.72 4.69 9.32
CA GLN A 53 12.56 3.51 9.59
C GLN A 53 13.35 3.57 10.92
N HIS A 54 13.49 4.74 11.55
CA HIS A 54 14.35 4.94 12.74
C HIS A 54 13.61 5.38 14.00
N ILE A 55 12.51 4.69 14.33
CA ILE A 55 11.75 4.96 15.55
C ILE A 55 12.17 3.99 16.64
N SER A 56 12.65 4.53 17.77
CA SER A 56 12.94 3.70 18.94
C SER A 56 11.69 2.97 19.42
N ASN A 57 11.81 1.71 19.83
CA ASN A 57 10.71 0.91 20.41
C ASN A 57 9.94 1.66 21.53
N LYS A 58 10.61 2.56 22.24
CA LYS A 58 10.02 3.39 23.31
C LYS A 58 9.07 4.49 22.81
N LEU A 59 9.04 4.76 21.50
CA LEU A 59 8.25 5.81 20.85
C LEU A 59 7.11 5.26 20.01
N VAL A 60 7.03 3.94 19.82
CA VAL A 60 6.03 3.29 18.96
C VAL A 60 4.59 3.61 19.41
N LYS A 61 4.35 3.82 20.70
CA LYS A 61 3.02 4.20 21.21
C LYS A 61 2.59 5.62 20.81
N LEU A 62 3.54 6.44 20.35
CA LEU A 62 3.32 7.85 20.02
C LEU A 62 3.33 8.10 18.53
N THR A 63 3.67 7.11 17.71
CA THR A 63 3.65 7.25 16.26
C THR A 63 2.22 7.35 15.75
N PRO A 64 1.99 8.04 14.63
CA PRO A 64 0.70 8.00 13.96
C PRO A 64 0.34 6.56 13.53
N PRO A 65 -0.92 6.31 13.13
CA PRO A 65 -1.30 5.06 12.47
C PRO A 65 -0.35 4.70 11.32
N LYS A 66 -0.12 3.40 11.13
CA LYS A 66 0.77 2.91 10.06
C LYS A 66 0.16 3.26 8.70
N THR A 67 0.89 3.94 7.83
CA THR A 67 0.41 4.19 6.47
C THR A 67 0.65 3.00 5.52
N ILE A 68 1.30 1.94 6.01
CA ILE A 68 1.63 0.74 5.24
C ILE A 68 0.76 -0.43 5.68
N LEU A 69 0.18 -1.14 4.71
CA LEU A 69 -0.54 -2.41 4.87
C LEU A 69 0.11 -3.46 3.98
N SER A 70 0.18 -4.71 4.43
CA SER A 70 0.77 -5.78 3.63
C SER A 70 0.08 -7.12 3.86
N PHE A 71 0.24 -8.02 2.89
CA PHE A 71 -0.15 -9.42 3.01
C PHE A 71 0.77 -10.31 2.16
N GLN A 72 0.80 -11.61 2.49
CA GLN A 72 1.60 -12.60 1.78
C GLN A 72 0.79 -13.20 0.62
N CYS A 73 1.48 -13.43 -0.50
CA CYS A 73 1.01 -14.13 -1.68
C CYS A 73 1.89 -15.36 -1.87
N GLU A 74 1.31 -16.55 -1.78
CA GLU A 74 2.01 -17.82 -1.98
C GLU A 74 1.60 -18.41 -3.34
N GLY A 75 2.52 -19.11 -4.00
CA GLY A 75 2.24 -19.87 -5.22
C GLY A 75 2.15 -19.06 -6.50
N TYR A 76 2.56 -17.79 -6.46
CA TYR A 76 2.61 -16.94 -7.64
C TYR A 76 4.03 -16.54 -8.01
N THR A 77 4.28 -16.35 -9.30
CA THR A 77 5.45 -15.59 -9.76
C THR A 77 5.19 -14.10 -9.59
N LEU A 78 6.25 -13.31 -9.44
CA LEU A 78 6.16 -11.85 -9.32
C LEU A 78 5.37 -11.23 -10.49
N ASP A 79 5.63 -11.66 -11.73
CA ASP A 79 4.96 -11.12 -12.92
C ASP A 79 3.46 -11.42 -12.90
N THR A 80 3.05 -12.62 -12.47
CA THR A 80 1.62 -12.94 -12.32
C THR A 80 0.97 -12.08 -11.25
N ILE A 81 1.66 -11.78 -10.14
CA ILE A 81 1.11 -10.92 -9.08
C ILE A 81 0.95 -9.48 -9.60
N VAL A 82 1.97 -8.94 -10.27
CA VAL A 82 1.92 -7.59 -10.85
C VAL A 82 0.75 -7.50 -11.84
N HIS A 83 0.68 -8.42 -12.80
CA HIS A 83 -0.38 -8.41 -13.81
C HIS A 83 -1.78 -8.57 -13.20
N SER A 84 -1.95 -9.46 -12.22
CA SER A 84 -3.22 -9.62 -11.52
C SER A 84 -3.58 -8.36 -10.72
N THR A 85 -2.58 -7.65 -10.18
CA THR A 85 -2.78 -6.38 -9.48
C THR A 85 -3.28 -5.29 -10.42
N GLU A 86 -2.61 -5.12 -11.56
CA GLU A 86 -3.00 -4.17 -12.62
C GLU A 86 -4.42 -4.46 -13.11
N THR A 87 -4.73 -5.73 -13.39
CA THR A 87 -6.07 -6.16 -13.82
C THR A 87 -7.16 -5.79 -12.81
N ILE A 88 -6.92 -6.00 -11.51
CA ILE A 88 -7.88 -5.63 -10.47
C ILE A 88 -8.03 -4.10 -10.40
N PHE A 89 -6.94 -3.35 -10.56
CA PHE A 89 -7.00 -1.88 -10.56
C PHE A 89 -7.72 -1.30 -11.77
N ASP A 90 -7.53 -1.87 -12.95
CA ASP A 90 -8.32 -1.51 -14.15
C ASP A 90 -9.82 -1.73 -13.92
N GLN A 91 -10.20 -2.87 -13.35
CA GLN A 91 -11.61 -3.15 -13.00
C GLN A 91 -12.17 -2.15 -11.98
N LEU A 92 -11.33 -1.64 -11.09
CA LEU A 92 -11.69 -0.64 -10.09
C LEU A 92 -11.57 0.79 -10.61
N LEU A 93 -11.18 1.01 -11.88
CA LEU A 93 -10.94 2.34 -12.44
C LEU A 93 -9.93 3.14 -11.60
N ILE A 94 -8.91 2.45 -11.06
CA ILE A 94 -7.79 3.06 -10.36
C ILE A 94 -6.68 3.25 -11.38
N GLU A 95 -6.35 4.50 -11.66
CA GLU A 95 -5.24 4.85 -12.55
C GLU A 95 -3.95 4.35 -11.91
N HIS A 96 -3.11 3.65 -12.66
CA HIS A 96 -1.86 3.14 -12.15
C HIS A 96 -0.72 3.32 -13.15
N ARG A 97 0.48 3.58 -12.62
CA ARG A 97 1.71 3.73 -13.42
C ARG A 97 2.81 2.88 -12.80
N SER A 98 3.46 2.07 -13.64
CA SER A 98 4.62 1.29 -13.22
C SER A 98 5.87 2.14 -13.11
N GLY A 99 6.64 1.89 -12.07
CA GLY A 99 7.92 2.49 -11.76
C GLY A 99 8.85 1.51 -11.08
N THR A 100 10.11 1.90 -10.95
CA THR A 100 11.14 1.09 -10.29
C THR A 100 11.82 1.92 -9.21
N LEU A 101 11.88 1.38 -8.00
CA LEU A 101 12.74 1.91 -6.95
C LEU A 101 14.09 1.21 -7.06
N GLY A 102 15.09 1.95 -7.53
CA GLY A 102 16.47 1.49 -7.62
C GLY A 102 17.16 1.41 -6.25
N ALA A 103 18.30 0.72 -6.21
CA ALA A 103 19.12 0.54 -5.01
C ALA A 103 19.64 1.86 -4.40
N GLU A 104 19.62 2.96 -5.15
CA GLU A 104 20.04 4.29 -4.68
C GLU A 104 19.07 4.91 -3.67
N THR A 105 17.79 4.52 -3.72
CA THR A 105 16.74 5.08 -2.84
C THR A 105 16.32 4.12 -1.72
N GLU A 106 16.48 2.81 -1.91
CA GLU A 106 16.08 1.79 -0.96
C GLU A 106 17.08 0.63 -0.94
N PRO A 107 17.32 -0.04 0.21
CA PRO A 107 18.27 -1.15 0.35
C PRO A 107 17.93 -2.40 -0.47
N SER A 108 16.72 -2.47 -1.05
CA SER A 108 16.29 -3.57 -1.91
C SER A 108 15.54 -2.99 -3.11
N PRO A 109 15.90 -3.39 -4.34
CA PRO A 109 15.17 -2.94 -5.52
C PRO A 109 13.75 -3.52 -5.50
N ALA A 110 12.80 -2.75 -5.98
CA ALA A 110 11.42 -3.21 -6.09
C ALA A 110 10.73 -2.60 -7.29
N ARG A 111 9.80 -3.37 -7.86
CA ARG A 111 8.79 -2.79 -8.75
C ARG A 111 7.76 -2.07 -7.89
N VAL A 112 7.28 -0.93 -8.37
CA VAL A 112 6.27 -0.13 -7.70
C VAL A 112 5.20 0.26 -8.71
N LEU A 113 3.94 0.14 -8.31
CA LEU A 113 2.82 0.77 -9.00
C LEU A 113 2.40 1.99 -8.20
N HIS A 114 2.43 3.17 -8.82
CA HIS A 114 1.82 4.39 -8.29
C HIS A 114 0.35 4.40 -8.68
N CYS A 115 -0.55 4.43 -7.69
CA CYS A 115 -1.98 4.29 -7.90
C CYS A 115 -2.74 5.56 -7.47
N THR A 116 -3.63 6.03 -8.33
CA THR A 116 -4.46 7.22 -8.13
C THR A 116 -5.93 6.84 -8.30
N ALA A 117 -6.72 7.00 -7.24
CA ALA A 117 -8.16 6.81 -7.27
C ALA A 117 -8.87 8.16 -7.20
N LYS A 118 -9.54 8.53 -8.30
CA LYS A 118 -10.38 9.74 -8.39
C LYS A 118 -11.73 9.60 -7.71
N ARG A 119 -12.18 8.37 -7.46
CA ARG A 119 -13.43 8.08 -6.74
C ARG A 119 -13.41 6.70 -6.09
N ASN A 120 -14.26 6.50 -5.10
CA ASN A 120 -14.47 5.20 -4.49
C ASN A 120 -15.31 4.31 -5.42
N THR A 121 -14.74 3.21 -5.89
CA THR A 121 -15.41 2.21 -6.77
C THR A 121 -15.50 0.82 -6.13
N TRP A 122 -14.72 0.57 -5.08
CA TRP A 122 -14.59 -0.74 -4.44
C TRP A 122 -15.63 -0.96 -3.33
N SER A 123 -16.07 0.11 -2.65
CA SER A 123 -17.00 -0.04 -1.53
C SER A 123 -18.37 -0.54 -1.97
N ARG A 124 -19.06 -1.26 -1.07
CA ARG A 124 -20.43 -1.74 -1.33
C ARG A 124 -21.39 -0.57 -1.58
N ALA A 125 -21.23 0.53 -0.86
CA ALA A 125 -22.05 1.74 -1.04
C ALA A 125 -21.85 2.34 -2.43
N ALA A 126 -20.59 2.51 -2.87
CA ALA A 126 -20.27 3.01 -4.20
C ALA A 126 -20.82 2.13 -5.32
N ARG A 127 -20.62 0.80 -5.23
CA ARG A 127 -21.15 -0.13 -6.25
C ARG A 127 -22.69 -0.10 -6.32
N ARG A 128 -23.36 0.04 -5.19
CA ARG A 128 -24.83 0.20 -5.14
C ARG A 128 -25.30 1.55 -5.70
N ALA A 129 -24.55 2.62 -5.47
CA ALA A 129 -24.86 3.94 -6.05
C ALA A 129 -24.74 3.90 -7.57
N LEU A 130 -23.67 3.32 -8.10
CA LEU A 130 -23.47 3.14 -9.54
C LEU A 130 -24.60 2.32 -10.19
N ALA A 131 -25.04 1.24 -9.54
CA ALA A 131 -26.15 0.42 -10.05
C ALA A 131 -27.50 1.20 -10.08
N ARG A 132 -27.71 2.14 -9.16
CA ARG A 132 -28.89 3.02 -9.17
C ARG A 132 -28.79 4.09 -10.25
N GLU A 133 -27.61 4.64 -10.46
CA GLU A 133 -27.35 5.61 -11.52
C GLU A 133 -27.54 4.99 -12.90
N SER A 134 -27.01 3.79 -13.13
CA SER A 134 -27.22 3.08 -14.41
C SER A 134 -28.70 2.77 -14.67
N ALA A 135 -29.47 2.41 -13.64
CA ALA A 135 -30.90 2.17 -13.76
C ALA A 135 -31.72 3.45 -14.06
N ASN A 136 -31.23 4.62 -13.67
CA ASN A 136 -31.87 5.91 -13.97
C ASN A 136 -31.44 6.51 -15.32
N GLN A 137 -30.34 6.03 -15.92
CA GLN A 137 -29.74 6.61 -17.12
C GLN A 137 -30.34 6.09 -18.44
N ASP A 138 -31.21 5.07 -18.40
CA ASP A 138 -31.92 4.56 -19.59
C ASP A 138 -32.96 5.54 -20.17
N GLY A 139 -33.13 6.74 -19.58
CA GLY A 139 -34.13 7.74 -19.99
C GLY A 139 -33.63 9.06 -20.61
N GLU A 140 -32.32 9.38 -20.61
CA GLU A 140 -31.88 10.76 -20.95
C GLU A 140 -30.69 10.86 -21.93
N LYS A 141 -30.84 11.75 -22.91
CA LYS A 141 -30.12 11.86 -24.19
C LYS A 141 -28.58 11.93 -24.09
N SER A 142 -27.93 11.07 -24.87
CA SER A 142 -26.50 10.70 -24.88
C SER A 142 -25.48 11.80 -25.25
N GLY A 143 -25.88 12.91 -25.88
CA GLY A 143 -24.93 13.89 -26.44
C GLY A 143 -24.30 14.91 -25.47
N ILE A 144 -25.03 15.34 -24.44
CA ILE A 144 -24.56 16.37 -23.49
C ILE A 144 -23.72 15.75 -22.35
N LYS A 145 -23.87 14.44 -22.15
CA LYS A 145 -23.25 13.69 -21.06
C LYS A 145 -21.76 13.45 -21.30
N ALA A 146 -21.37 13.14 -22.53
CA ALA A 146 -19.96 12.92 -22.89
C ALA A 146 -19.07 14.17 -22.69
N LEU A 147 -19.59 15.36 -23.01
CA LEU A 147 -18.88 16.64 -22.78
C LEU A 147 -18.81 17.00 -21.29
N LYS A 148 -19.86 16.69 -20.52
CA LYS A 148 -19.86 16.84 -19.06
C LYS A 148 -18.92 15.85 -18.38
N ASP A 149 -18.85 14.59 -18.82
CA ASP A 149 -17.95 13.59 -18.27
C ASP A 149 -16.47 13.94 -18.53
N LEU A 150 -16.14 14.45 -19.72
CA LEU A 150 -14.80 14.92 -20.04
C LEU A 150 -14.42 16.14 -19.18
N SER A 151 -15.31 17.14 -19.09
CA SER A 151 -15.11 18.34 -18.26
C SER A 151 -15.08 18.05 -16.75
N MET A 152 -15.82 17.04 -16.27
CA MET A 152 -15.83 16.62 -14.87
C MET A 152 -14.58 15.83 -14.52
N SER A 153 -14.07 14.98 -15.42
CA SER A 153 -12.87 14.16 -15.19
C SER A 153 -11.60 14.97 -14.91
N LEU A 154 -11.54 16.21 -15.42
CA LEU A 154 -10.43 17.15 -15.21
C LEU A 154 -10.53 17.94 -13.91
N LEU A 155 -11.69 17.89 -13.23
CA LEU A 155 -11.98 18.62 -11.99
C LEU A 155 -12.26 17.70 -10.79
N VAL A 156 -12.27 16.37 -10.96
CA VAL A 156 -12.47 15.46 -9.83
C VAL A 156 -11.21 15.48 -8.96
N PRO A 157 -11.30 15.92 -7.70
CA PRO A 157 -10.17 15.89 -6.79
C PRO A 157 -9.76 14.43 -6.57
N VAL A 158 -8.44 14.18 -6.55
CA VAL A 158 -7.91 12.87 -6.18
C VAL A 158 -8.35 12.56 -4.75
N VAL A 159 -9.03 11.42 -4.57
CA VAL A 159 -9.57 11.04 -3.27
C VAL A 159 -8.57 10.18 -2.50
N LEU A 160 -7.76 9.41 -3.22
CA LEU A 160 -6.77 8.52 -2.62
C LEU A 160 -5.60 8.27 -3.59
N GLU A 161 -4.37 8.43 -3.09
CA GLU A 161 -3.16 7.92 -3.74
C GLU A 161 -2.44 6.94 -2.82
N PHE A 162 -1.90 5.90 -3.42
CA PHE A 162 -1.08 4.91 -2.73
C PHE A 162 -0.09 4.25 -3.68
N ASP A 163 0.97 3.72 -3.11
CA ASP A 163 1.96 2.91 -3.85
C ASP A 163 1.78 1.44 -3.51
N VAL A 164 1.86 0.57 -4.51
CA VAL A 164 1.96 -0.88 -4.32
C VAL A 164 3.37 -1.32 -4.66
N ARG A 165 4.07 -1.86 -3.68
CA ARG A 165 5.45 -2.33 -3.81
C ARG A 165 5.49 -3.84 -3.91
N PHE A 166 6.28 -4.32 -4.87
CA PHE A 166 6.59 -5.72 -5.11
C PHE A 166 8.09 -5.91 -4.87
N PRO A 167 8.49 -6.37 -3.67
CA PRO A 167 9.89 -6.62 -3.36
C PRO A 167 10.46 -7.62 -4.36
N LEU A 168 11.55 -7.23 -5.05
CA LEU A 168 12.32 -8.19 -5.82
C LEU A 168 13.11 -8.99 -4.80
N ALA A 169 12.71 -10.25 -4.59
CA ALA A 169 13.50 -11.16 -3.79
C ALA A 169 14.88 -11.24 -4.45
N LEU A 170 15.90 -10.70 -3.79
CA LEU A 170 17.28 -11.07 -4.10
C LEU A 170 17.35 -12.54 -3.71
N GLN A 171 17.34 -13.44 -4.71
CA GLN A 171 17.72 -14.82 -4.48
C GLN A 171 19.09 -14.75 -3.82
N SER A 172 19.16 -15.16 -2.55
CA SER A 172 20.41 -15.25 -1.81
C SER A 172 21.26 -16.35 -2.45
N THR A 173 21.94 -16.04 -3.54
CA THR A 173 23.12 -16.78 -3.98
C THR A 173 24.23 -16.41 -3.01
N LEU A 174 24.33 -17.09 -1.87
CA LEU A 174 25.51 -17.18 -0.99
C LEU A 174 25.14 -17.94 0.30
N ALA A 175 24.88 -19.24 0.20
CA ALA A 175 24.91 -20.15 1.36
C ALA A 175 25.10 -21.62 0.95
N GLU A 176 26.05 -21.91 0.06
CA GLU A 176 26.64 -23.25 -0.03
C GLU A 176 28.16 -23.13 -0.05
N SER A 177 28.72 -22.88 1.14
CA SER A 177 30.07 -23.31 1.50
C SER A 177 30.15 -23.38 3.02
N GLN A 178 29.77 -24.54 3.57
CA GLN A 178 30.64 -25.41 4.37
C GLN A 178 29.84 -26.40 5.24
N SER A 179 30.25 -27.66 5.14
CA SER A 179 30.12 -28.76 6.09
C SER A 179 28.81 -29.57 6.17
N SER A 180 28.85 -30.69 5.46
CA SER A 180 28.45 -32.04 5.87
C SER A 180 27.78 -32.19 7.25
N ASN A 181 26.50 -32.59 7.25
CA ASN A 181 26.11 -33.86 7.87
C ASN A 181 24.77 -34.34 7.31
N VAL A 182 24.77 -35.62 6.93
CA VAL A 182 23.65 -36.35 6.35
C VAL A 182 22.51 -36.45 7.37
N SER A 183 21.36 -35.85 7.04
CA SER A 183 20.06 -36.34 7.48
C SER A 183 19.04 -36.05 6.38
N LYS A 184 18.57 -37.14 5.78
CA LYS A 184 17.48 -37.18 4.80
C LYS A 184 16.24 -36.61 5.46
N ASN A 185 15.86 -35.38 5.10
CA ASN A 185 14.48 -34.93 5.20
C ASN A 185 14.11 -34.32 3.85
N SER A 186 13.07 -34.88 3.25
CA SER A 186 12.45 -34.45 2.01
C SER A 186 12.07 -32.96 2.08
N SER A 187 12.91 -32.11 1.48
CA SER A 187 12.56 -30.72 1.24
C SER A 187 11.59 -30.66 0.05
N THR A 188 10.29 -30.61 0.34
CA THR A 188 9.32 -30.03 -0.60
C THR A 188 9.85 -28.70 -1.09
N PRO A 189 9.88 -28.42 -2.41
CA PRO A 189 10.29 -27.11 -2.91
C PRO A 189 9.40 -26.06 -2.26
N SER A 190 10.01 -25.13 -1.52
CA SER A 190 9.29 -24.03 -0.88
C SER A 190 8.62 -23.21 -1.99
N GLN A 191 7.30 -23.16 -1.98
CA GLN A 191 6.52 -22.34 -2.90
C GLN A 191 7.03 -20.89 -2.88
N PRO A 192 7.09 -20.19 -4.02
CA PRO A 192 7.47 -18.78 -4.04
C PRO A 192 6.48 -17.99 -3.19
N SER A 193 6.99 -17.27 -2.19
CA SER A 193 6.23 -16.39 -1.32
C SER A 193 6.66 -14.95 -1.53
N HIS A 194 5.71 -14.09 -1.88
CA HIS A 194 5.93 -12.66 -2.12
C HIS A 194 5.06 -11.83 -1.16
N THR A 195 5.63 -10.76 -0.60
CA THR A 195 4.87 -9.81 0.22
C THR A 195 4.46 -8.61 -0.63
N LEU A 196 3.16 -8.31 -0.71
CA LEU A 196 2.68 -7.07 -1.31
C LEU A 196 2.54 -6.00 -0.23
N GLU A 197 3.13 -4.83 -0.45
CA GLU A 197 3.04 -3.68 0.46
C GLU A 197 2.30 -2.52 -0.20
N PHE A 198 1.22 -2.06 0.44
CA PHE A 198 0.46 -0.88 0.06
C PHE A 198 0.85 0.27 0.97
N THR A 199 1.32 1.38 0.41
CA THR A 199 1.73 2.58 1.15
C THR A 199 0.79 3.72 0.82
N TRP A 200 0.04 4.21 1.81
CA TRP A 200 -0.80 5.39 1.65
C TRP A 200 0.05 6.65 1.56
N THR A 201 -0.05 7.35 0.43
CA THR A 201 0.76 8.53 0.08
C THR A 201 -0.06 9.81 0.11
N VAL A 202 -1.30 9.81 -0.39
CA VAL A 202 -2.20 10.98 -0.36
C VAL A 202 -3.62 10.57 -0.01
N GLY A 203 -4.27 11.32 0.86
CA GLY A 203 -5.70 11.19 1.14
C GLY A 203 -6.06 11.63 2.56
N GLU A 204 -7.35 11.91 2.78
CA GLU A 204 -7.85 12.38 4.07
C GLU A 204 -8.42 11.24 4.91
N ASP A 205 -9.13 10.30 4.28
CA ASP A 205 -9.82 9.21 4.97
C ASP A 205 -9.01 7.92 4.98
N ARG A 206 -8.52 7.55 6.17
CA ARG A 206 -7.81 6.28 6.39
C ARG A 206 -8.69 5.06 6.12
N HIS A 207 -9.96 5.13 6.47
CA HIS A 207 -10.89 4.01 6.26
C HIS A 207 -11.11 3.76 4.77
N LEU A 208 -11.04 4.80 3.96
CA LEU A 208 -11.11 4.67 2.52
C LEU A 208 -9.91 3.88 1.97
N PHE A 209 -8.68 4.20 2.40
CA PHE A 209 -7.49 3.43 2.06
C PHE A 209 -7.57 1.97 2.55
N GLU A 210 -7.95 1.75 3.81
CA GLU A 210 -8.07 0.41 4.39
C GLU A 210 -9.13 -0.43 3.67
N SER A 211 -10.28 0.17 3.34
CA SER A 211 -11.33 -0.52 2.59
C SER A 211 -10.89 -0.88 1.17
N CYS A 212 -10.08 -0.05 0.52
CA CYS A 212 -9.49 -0.33 -0.79
C CYS A 212 -8.57 -1.54 -0.71
N PHE A 213 -7.64 -1.52 0.26
CA PHE A 213 -6.72 -2.62 0.52
C PHE A 213 -7.43 -3.93 0.81
N LEU A 214 -8.44 -3.91 1.70
CA LEU A 214 -9.21 -5.11 2.06
C LEU A 214 -10.01 -5.66 0.88
N HIS A 215 -10.60 -4.78 0.07
CA HIS A 215 -11.31 -5.20 -1.14
C HIS A 215 -10.36 -5.84 -2.15
N PHE A 216 -9.23 -5.18 -2.41
CA PHE A 216 -8.18 -5.71 -3.28
C PHE A 216 -7.72 -7.09 -2.83
N ARG A 217 -7.35 -7.23 -1.55
CA ARG A 217 -6.90 -8.51 -0.98
C ARG A 217 -7.94 -9.60 -1.16
N SER A 218 -9.20 -9.31 -0.86
CA SER A 218 -10.30 -10.28 -1.02
C SER A 218 -10.47 -10.71 -2.48
N ARG A 219 -10.39 -9.78 -3.42
CA ARG A 219 -10.47 -10.08 -4.87
C ARG A 219 -9.29 -10.91 -5.33
N PHE A 220 -8.08 -10.50 -4.98
CA PHE A 220 -6.85 -11.20 -5.32
C PHE A 220 -6.86 -12.65 -4.84
N GLN A 221 -7.31 -12.90 -3.60
CA GLN A 221 -7.43 -14.25 -3.05
C GLN A 221 -8.56 -15.08 -3.70
N GLN A 222 -9.65 -14.45 -4.13
CA GLN A 222 -10.72 -15.13 -4.87
C GLN A 222 -10.26 -15.57 -6.26
N ASP A 223 -9.57 -14.68 -6.97
CA ASP A 223 -9.00 -14.99 -8.29
C ASP A 223 -7.95 -16.11 -8.19
N HIS A 224 -7.21 -16.16 -7.08
CA HIS A 224 -6.32 -17.30 -6.77
C HIS A 224 -7.09 -18.62 -6.63
N ALA A 225 -8.14 -18.62 -5.81
CA ALA A 225 -8.90 -19.81 -5.51
C ALA A 225 -9.55 -20.40 -6.76
N MET A 226 -10.08 -19.54 -7.66
CA MET A 226 -10.65 -19.98 -8.94
C MET A 226 -9.59 -20.60 -9.85
N ARG A 227 -8.43 -19.94 -10.03
CA ARG A 227 -7.34 -20.46 -10.88
C ARG A 227 -6.78 -21.79 -10.39
N MET A 228 -6.73 -22.02 -9.07
CA MET A 228 -6.29 -23.28 -8.49
C MET A 228 -7.30 -24.43 -8.68
N GLN A 229 -8.59 -24.12 -8.80
CA GLN A 229 -9.64 -25.11 -9.09
C GLN A 229 -9.72 -25.49 -10.58
N GLU A 230 -9.26 -24.61 -11.47
CA GLU A 230 -9.24 -24.84 -12.92
C GLU A 230 -8.04 -25.67 -13.41
N LEU A 231 -7.06 -25.96 -12.55
CA LEU A 231 -6.02 -26.94 -12.85
C LEU A 231 -6.65 -28.34 -12.89
N PRO A 232 -6.73 -29.00 -14.06
CA PRO A 232 -7.24 -30.36 -14.12
C PRO A 232 -6.32 -31.24 -13.26
N ASN A 233 -6.93 -32.16 -12.51
CA ASN A 233 -6.24 -33.32 -11.97
C ASN A 233 -5.65 -34.13 -13.14
N SER A 234 -4.48 -33.73 -13.61
CA SER A 234 -3.67 -34.52 -14.53
C SER A 234 -2.91 -35.56 -13.73
N ILE A 235 -3.62 -36.62 -13.34
CA ILE A 235 -3.08 -37.97 -13.13
C ILE A 235 -4.07 -38.95 -13.73
#